data_AF-A0A0B6ZJQ2-F1
#
_entry.id   AF-A0A0B6ZJQ2-F1
#
_cell.length_a   1.000
_cell.length_b   1.000
_cell.length_c   1.000
_cell.angle_alpha   90.00
_cell.angle_beta   90.00
_cell.angle_gamma   90.00
#
_symmetry.space_group_name_H-M   'P 1'
#
loop_
_entity.id
_entity.type
_entity.pdbx_description
1 polymer ?
#
loop_
_entity_poly.entity_id
_entity_poly.type
_entity_poly.pdbx_seq_one_letter_code
_entity_poly.pdbx_strand_id
1 'polypeptide(L)'
;TMEYCSPEVYNGAYYRGPELDAWALGVTLYTILFRENPFTATEIPGQLDDLPHTVSQDALAVMLGLLDTDPLTRYTVHQALSCDWLRQI
;
A
#
# COMPACT_ATOMS: atom_id res chain seq x y z
N THR A 1 5.72 -13.16 7.10
CA THR A 1 6.85 -12.40 7.68
C THR A 1 6.36 -11.01 8.02
N MET A 2 6.83 -10.39 9.11
CA MET A 2 6.31 -9.13 9.66
C MET A 2 6.32 -7.93 8.69
N GLU A 3 7.12 -8.02 7.63
CA GLU A 3 7.29 -7.01 6.56
C GLU A 3 6.01 -6.69 5.76
N TYR A 4 4.98 -7.54 5.84
CA TYR A 4 3.71 -7.35 5.13
C TYR A 4 2.57 -6.94 6.07
N CYS A 5 2.86 -6.78 7.36
CA CYS A 5 1.85 -6.42 8.35
C CYS A 5 1.47 -4.96 8.18
N SER A 6 0.16 -4.69 8.19
CA SER A 6 -0.35 -3.33 8.26
C SER A 6 0.02 -2.69 9.62
N PRO A 7 0.13 -1.36 9.69
CA PRO A 7 0.55 -0.65 10.91
C PRO A 7 -0.34 -0.96 12.12
N GLU A 8 -1.63 -1.20 11.93
CA GLU A 8 -2.55 -1.61 12.99
C GLU A 8 -2.23 -3.01 13.53
N VAL A 9 -1.83 -3.96 12.67
CA VAL A 9 -1.40 -5.29 13.09
C VAL A 9 -0.04 -5.22 13.78
N TYR A 10 0.87 -4.38 13.28
CA TYR A 10 2.16 -4.12 13.93
C TYR A 10 1.98 -3.59 15.36
N ASN A 11 1.00 -2.71 15.57
CA ASN A 11 0.66 -2.15 16.88
C ASN A 11 -0.22 -3.07 17.76
N GLY A 12 -0.56 -4.28 17.30
CA GLY A 12 -1.40 -5.22 18.04
C GLY A 12 -2.86 -4.80 18.17
N ALA A 13 -3.34 -3.90 17.32
CA ALA A 13 -4.72 -3.44 17.29
C ALA A 13 -5.63 -4.47 16.57
N TYR A 14 -6.94 -4.39 16.85
CA TYR A 14 -7.93 -5.16 16.10
C TYR A 14 -7.95 -4.70 14.65
N TYR A 15 -7.74 -5.64 13.73
CA TYR A 15 -7.78 -5.39 12.30
C TYR A 15 -9.03 -5.99 11.69
N ARG A 16 -9.38 -5.49 10.51
CA ARG A 16 -10.43 -6.04 9.65
C ARG A 16 -9.79 -6.58 8.38
N GLY A 17 -10.33 -7.69 7.87
CA GLY A 17 -9.78 -8.40 6.71
C GLY A 17 -9.64 -7.53 5.45
N PRO A 18 -10.70 -6.81 5.01
CA PRO A 18 -10.66 -6.03 3.77
C PRO A 18 -9.58 -4.94 3.75
N GLU A 19 -9.37 -4.26 4.87
CA GLU A 19 -8.41 -3.17 5.04
C GLU A 19 -6.98 -3.73 5.07
N LEU A 20 -6.79 -4.92 5.63
CA LEU A 20 -5.53 -5.65 5.60
C LEU A 20 -5.19 -6.14 4.19
N ASP A 21 -6.16 -6.66 3.46
CA ASP A 21 -5.99 -7.10 2.07
C ASP A 21 -5.63 -5.91 1.15
N ALA A 22 -6.24 -4.75 1.37
CA ALA A 22 -5.91 -3.52 0.66
C ALA A 22 -4.45 -3.07 0.92
N TRP A 23 -3.99 -3.15 2.17
CA TRP A 23 -2.59 -2.85 2.51
C TRP A 23 -1.63 -3.81 1.79
N ALA A 24 -1.89 -5.12 1.86
CA ALA A 24 -1.07 -6.13 1.18
C ALA A 24 -1.02 -5.92 -0.34
N LEU A 25 -2.13 -5.46 -0.93
CA LEU A 25 -2.19 -5.07 -2.34
C LEU A 25 -1.29 -3.86 -2.63
N GLY A 26 -1.30 -2.84 -1.77
CA GLY A 26 -0.41 -1.68 -1.87
C GLY A 26 1.07 -2.06 -1.82
N VAL A 27 1.45 -2.95 -0.90
CA VAL A 27 2.82 -3.48 -0.79
C VAL A 27 3.19 -4.25 -2.06
N THR A 28 2.30 -5.10 -2.55
CA THR A 28 2.51 -5.88 -3.78
C THR A 28 2.71 -4.95 -4.98
N LEU A 29 1.90 -3.90 -5.09
CA LEU A 29 1.99 -2.92 -6.16
C LEU A 29 3.33 -2.18 -6.12
N TYR A 30 3.78 -1.74 -4.94
CA TYR A 30 5.12 -1.16 -4.78
C TYR A 30 6.20 -2.13 -5.27
N THR A 31 6.15 -3.40 -4.87
CA THR A 31 7.15 -4.40 -5.27
C THR A 31 7.14 -4.66 -6.77
N ILE A 32 5.99 -4.60 -7.43
CA ILE A 32 5.93 -4.72 -8.90
C ILE A 32 6.58 -3.50 -9.57
N LEU A 33 6.32 -2.29 -9.05
CA LEU A 33 6.79 -1.03 -9.63
C LEU A 33 8.30 -0.81 -9.42
N PHE A 34 8.78 -1.05 -8.20
CA PHE A 34 10.15 -0.72 -7.80
C PHE A 34 11.07 -1.95 -7.68
N ARG A 35 10.53 -3.17 -7.82
CA ARG A 35 11.26 -4.45 -7.67
C ARG A 35 11.86 -4.67 -6.28
N GLU A 36 11.43 -3.88 -5.30
CA GLU A 36 11.90 -3.90 -3.92
C GLU A 36 10.71 -3.92 -2.94
N ASN A 37 10.95 -4.26 -1.67
CA ASN A 37 9.91 -4.22 -0.65
C ASN A 37 9.83 -2.79 -0.07
N PRO A 38 8.64 -2.16 0.03
CA PRO A 38 8.52 -0.83 0.62
C PRO A 38 8.93 -0.75 2.09
N PHE A 39 8.84 -1.86 2.83
CA PHE A 39 9.13 -1.88 4.26
C PHE A 39 10.04 -3.05 4.60
N THR A 40 11.17 -2.76 5.22
CA THR A 40 12.00 -3.76 5.88
C THR A 40 11.46 -4.05 7.28
N ALA A 41 11.85 -5.19 7.88
CA ALA A 41 11.37 -5.62 9.20
C ALA A 41 11.67 -4.63 10.35
N THR A 42 12.54 -3.64 10.10
CA THR A 42 12.96 -2.60 11.04
C THR A 42 12.31 -1.24 10.80
N GLU A 43 11.60 -1.05 9.68
CA GLU A 43 10.99 0.22 9.31
C GLU A 43 9.54 0.32 9.78
N ILE A 44 9.10 1.56 10.03
CA ILE A 44 7.73 1.85 10.44
C ILE A 44 6.82 1.73 9.21
N PRO A 45 5.82 0.83 9.21
CA PRO A 45 4.91 0.70 8.08
C PRO A 45 4.21 2.04 7.77
N GLY A 46 4.33 2.50 6.52
CA GLY A 46 3.70 3.72 6.01
C GLY A 46 4.59 4.96 5.91
N GLN A 47 5.85 4.88 6.33
CA GLN A 47 6.85 5.87 5.96
C GLN A 47 7.53 5.42 4.66
N LEU A 48 7.19 6.06 3.54
CA LEU A 48 7.81 5.82 2.23
C LEU A 48 8.74 7.00 1.91
N ASP A 49 10.04 6.81 2.12
CA ASP A 49 11.06 7.82 1.83
C ASP A 49 11.55 7.66 0.37
N ASP A 50 11.72 8.79 -0.34
CA ASP A 50 12.30 8.90 -1.69
C ASP A 50 11.71 7.96 -2.77
N LEU A 51 10.43 8.16 -3.11
CA LEU A 51 9.78 7.47 -4.24
C LEU A 51 10.34 7.93 -5.60
N PRO A 52 10.88 7.02 -6.44
CA PRO A 52 11.37 7.36 -7.77
C PRO A 52 10.27 7.93 -8.69
N HIS A 53 10.57 9.03 -9.39
CA HIS A 53 9.66 9.69 -10.35
C HIS A 53 9.48 8.94 -11.69
N THR A 54 9.94 7.69 -11.78
CA THR A 54 9.87 6.86 -12.99
C THR A 54 8.50 6.23 -13.23
N VAL A 55 7.59 6.35 -12.26
CA VAL A 55 6.24 5.75 -12.29
C VAL A 55 5.20 6.82 -12.62
N SER A 56 4.10 6.44 -13.27
CA SER A 56 2.98 7.36 -13.52
C SER A 56 2.39 7.89 -12.20
N GLN A 57 2.01 9.16 -12.20
CA GLN A 57 1.42 9.79 -11.02
C GLN A 57 0.15 9.07 -10.56
N ASP A 58 -0.64 8.54 -11.50
CA ASP A 58 -1.87 7.81 -11.18
C ASP A 58 -1.59 6.47 -10.48
N ALA A 59 -0.57 5.73 -10.90
CA ALA A 59 -0.17 4.49 -10.23
C ALA A 59 0.35 4.78 -8.81
N LEU A 60 1.13 5.86 -8.67
CA LEU A 60 1.65 6.30 -7.40
C LEU A 60 0.51 6.71 -6.45
N ALA A 61 -0.49 7.44 -6.94
CA ALA A 61 -1.65 7.84 -6.16
C ALA A 61 -2.45 6.63 -5.64
N VAL A 62 -2.67 5.62 -6.50
CA VAL A 62 -3.34 4.37 -6.09
C VAL A 62 -2.53 3.64 -5.01
N MET A 63 -1.22 3.50 -5.24
CA MET A 63 -0.32 2.83 -4.30
C MET A 63 -0.29 3.52 -2.94
N LEU A 64 -0.16 4.86 -2.92
CA LEU A 64 -0.17 5.65 -1.69
C LEU A 64 -1.51 5.56 -0.96
N GLY A 65 -2.64 5.56 -1.68
CA GLY A 65 -3.96 5.38 -1.07
C GLY A 65 -4.17 4.00 -0.45
N LEU A 66 -3.57 2.95 -1.03
CA LEU A 66 -3.59 1.59 -0.47
C LEU A 66 -2.64 1.44 0.73
N LEU A 67 -1.54 2.19 0.75
CA LEU A 67 -0.54 2.23 1.81
C LEU A 67 -0.83 3.33 2.86
N ASP A 68 -2.09 3.76 2.97
CA ASP A 68 -2.49 4.68 4.03
C ASP A 68 -2.43 3.98 5.40
N THR A 69 -1.78 4.64 6.35
CA THR A 69 -1.62 4.12 7.71
C THR A 69 -2.92 4.17 8.49
N ASP A 70 -3.84 5.09 8.15
CA ASP A 70 -5.16 5.13 8.74
C ASP A 70 -6.11 4.20 7.95
N PRO A 71 -6.58 3.08 8.53
CA PRO A 71 -7.48 2.15 7.84
C PRO A 71 -8.85 2.77 7.49
N LEU A 72 -9.24 3.89 8.10
CA LEU A 72 -10.50 4.59 7.79
C LEU A 72 -10.42 5.41 6.50
N THR A 73 -9.24 5.92 6.16
CA THR A 73 -8.99 6.70 4.93
C THR A 73 -8.32 5.87 3.84
N ARG A 74 -7.76 4.71 4.19
CA ARG A 74 -7.19 3.73 3.26
C ARG A 74 -8.16 3.36 2.15
N TYR A 75 -7.64 3.33 0.93
CA TYR A 75 -8.42 2.92 -0.23
C TYR A 75 -8.83 1.47 -0.10
N THR A 76 -10.10 1.21 -0.38
CA THR A 76 -10.60 -0.14 -0.62
C THR A 76 -10.07 -0.66 -1.96
N VAL A 77 -10.00 -1.98 -2.11
CA VAL A 77 -9.64 -2.61 -3.39
C VAL A 77 -10.53 -2.12 -4.54
N HIS A 78 -11.82 -1.91 -4.29
CA HIS A 78 -12.75 -1.38 -5.29
C HIS A 78 -12.38 0.05 -5.71
N GLN A 79 -11.99 0.92 -4.77
CA GLN A 79 -11.53 2.27 -5.09
C GLN A 79 -10.25 2.25 -5.92
N ALA A 80 -9.27 1.41 -5.56
CA ALA A 80 -8.05 1.24 -6.34
C ALA A 80 -8.34 0.76 -7.77
N LEU A 81 -9.20 -0.24 -7.95
CA LEU A 81 -9.63 -0.74 -9.27
C LEU A 81 -10.44 0.28 -10.08
N SER A 82 -11.02 1.28 -9.40
CA SER A 82 -11.78 2.35 -10.06
C SER A 82 -10.91 3.48 -10.60
N CYS A 83 -9.59 3.42 -10.43
CA CYS A 83 -8.68 4.40 -11.01
C CYS A 83 -8.42 4.10 -12.48
N ASP A 84 -8.34 5.18 -13.28
CA ASP A 84 -8.18 5.10 -14.72
C ASP A 84 -6.87 4.42 -15.14
N TRP A 85 -5.85 4.47 -14.28
CA TRP A 85 -4.59 3.77 -14.48
C TRP A 85 -4.75 2.25 -14.66
N LEU A 86 -5.58 1.61 -13.83
CA LEU A 86 -5.84 0.16 -13.95
C LEU A 86 -6.86 -0.16 -15.04
N ARG A 87 -7.71 0.80 -15.42
CA ARG A 87 -8.68 0.64 -16.52
C ARG A 87 -8.06 0.75 -17.91
N GLN A 88 -6.83 1.23 -18.01
CA GLN A 88 -6.09 1.38 -19.27
C GLN A 88 -5.27 0.13 -19.66
N ILE A 89 -5.29 -0.92 -18.83
CA ILE A 89 -4.63 -2.21 -19.08
C ILE A 89 -5.57 -3.15 -19.85
#